data_AF-A0AAU6JMS7-F1
#
_entry.id   AF-A0AAU6JMS7-F1
#
_cell.length_a   1.000
_cell.length_b   1.000
_cell.length_c   1.000
_cell.angle_alpha   90.00
_cell.angle_beta   90.00
_cell.angle_gamma   90.00
#
_symmetry.space_group_name_H-M   'P 1'
#
loop_
_entity.id
_entity.type
_entity.pdbx_description
1 polymer ?
#
loop_
_entity_poly.entity_id
_entity_poly.type
_entity_poly.pdbx_seq_one_letter_code
_entity_poly.pdbx_strand_id
1 'polypeptide(L)'
;MIEIPSDLHKDLVPLVFLLGEWAGAGVYDFPGDEKCNFGQEVTFTHDGRDFLEYHSHSWVLDADGNKVRPLESESGYWRVDADRKVEVVMVRQDGVVEVWYGELAAKKPQIDIVTDAVARTAASGPYTGGKRLYGYVHSDLMWVGEKQTPDVELRPYMSAHLKKVVTPEDVERWAKALPDDMPDDGIAFFK
;
A
#
# COMPACT_ATOMS: atom_id res chain seq x y z
N MET A 1 13.59 -9.80 6.96
CA MET A 1 13.28 -11.03 6.21
C MET A 1 11.78 -11.10 6.05
N ILE A 2 11.25 -11.39 4.85
CA ILE A 2 9.79 -11.52 4.67
C ILE A 2 9.39 -12.91 5.17
N GLU A 3 8.45 -12.96 6.10
CA GLU A 3 7.86 -14.21 6.62
C GLU A 3 6.62 -14.57 5.80
N ILE A 4 6.45 -15.85 5.48
CA ILE A 4 5.28 -16.36 4.75
C ILE A 4 4.35 -17.01 5.78
N PRO A 5 3.14 -16.45 6.02
CA PRO A 5 2.16 -17.06 6.91
C PRO A 5 1.80 -18.48 6.44
N SER A 6 1.72 -19.43 7.37
CA SER A 6 1.44 -20.84 7.04
C SER A 6 0.03 -21.07 6.49
N ASP A 7 -0.88 -20.17 6.79
CA ASP A 7 -2.28 -20.14 6.34
C ASP A 7 -2.50 -19.26 5.10
N LEU A 8 -1.43 -18.66 4.55
CA LEU A 8 -1.51 -17.93 3.29
C LEU A 8 -1.80 -18.88 2.13
N HIS A 9 -2.79 -18.53 1.29
CA HIS A 9 -3.04 -19.27 0.07
C HIS A 9 -1.80 -19.27 -0.82
N LYS A 10 -1.39 -20.45 -1.33
CA LYS A 10 -0.14 -20.63 -2.09
C LYS A 10 0.01 -19.67 -3.29
N ASP A 11 -1.11 -19.30 -3.91
CA ASP A 11 -1.11 -18.43 -5.09
C ASP A 11 -0.78 -16.97 -4.73
N LEU A 12 -0.94 -16.59 -3.45
CA LEU A 12 -0.64 -15.25 -2.94
C LEU A 12 0.82 -15.09 -2.49
N VAL A 13 1.61 -16.16 -2.45
CA VAL A 13 3.04 -16.10 -2.10
C VAL A 13 3.81 -15.02 -2.88
N PRO A 14 3.56 -14.76 -4.18
CA PRO A 14 4.22 -13.67 -4.90
C PRO A 14 3.92 -12.27 -4.35
N LEU A 15 2.79 -12.08 -3.65
CA LEU A 15 2.35 -10.81 -3.06
C LEU A 15 2.67 -10.70 -1.56
N VAL A 16 3.33 -11.68 -0.96
CA VAL A 16 3.60 -11.74 0.49
C VAL A 16 4.31 -10.48 1.03
N PHE A 17 5.07 -9.79 0.19
CA PHE A 17 5.75 -8.56 0.58
C PHE A 17 4.81 -7.38 0.85
N LEU A 18 3.54 -7.46 0.43
CA LEU A 18 2.52 -6.45 0.72
C LEU A 18 1.85 -6.67 2.07
N LEU A 19 1.79 -7.91 2.58
CA LEU A 19 1.02 -8.27 3.78
C LEU A 19 1.40 -7.43 5.00
N GLY A 20 0.43 -7.18 5.88
CA GLY A 20 0.59 -6.45 7.14
C GLY A 20 0.20 -4.98 7.06
N GLU A 21 0.57 -4.26 8.10
CA GLU A 21 0.28 -2.83 8.26
C GLU A 21 1.49 -1.98 7.85
N TRP A 22 1.21 -0.89 7.17
CA TRP A 22 2.18 0.06 6.66
C TRP A 22 1.75 1.46 7.04
N ALA A 23 2.70 2.29 7.48
CA ALA A 23 2.45 3.69 7.78
C ALA A 23 3.60 4.56 7.28
N GLY A 24 3.31 5.75 6.81
CA GLY A 24 4.33 6.68 6.35
C GLY A 24 3.75 7.97 5.81
N ALA A 25 4.52 8.61 4.94
CA ALA A 25 4.18 9.92 4.39
C ALA A 25 4.48 10.02 2.90
N GLY A 26 3.86 11.00 2.27
CA GLY A 26 3.96 11.22 0.84
C GLY A 26 3.67 12.66 0.43
N VAL A 27 3.70 12.88 -0.87
CA VAL A 27 3.44 14.18 -1.51
C VAL A 27 2.25 14.06 -2.46
N TYR A 28 1.34 15.02 -2.35
CA TYR A 28 0.18 15.17 -3.20
C TYR A 28 0.34 16.43 -4.06
N ASP A 29 0.15 16.31 -5.38
CA ASP A 29 0.25 17.43 -6.33
C ASP A 29 -0.60 17.14 -7.58
N PHE A 30 -1.79 17.74 -7.66
CA PHE A 30 -2.68 17.61 -8.82
C PHE A 30 -3.17 18.99 -9.31
N PRO A 31 -3.27 19.22 -10.64
CA PRO A 31 -3.72 20.51 -11.16
C PRO A 31 -5.10 20.92 -10.64
N GLY A 32 -5.20 22.12 -10.07
CA GLY A 32 -6.43 22.66 -9.50
C GLY A 32 -6.59 22.44 -8.00
N ASP A 33 -5.77 21.56 -7.41
CA ASP A 33 -5.78 21.25 -5.98
C ASP A 33 -4.60 21.89 -5.24
N GLU A 34 -4.72 22.04 -3.93
CA GLU A 34 -3.62 22.51 -3.08
C GLU A 34 -2.56 21.41 -2.89
N LYS A 35 -1.32 21.71 -3.25
CA LYS A 35 -0.17 20.83 -2.99
C LYS A 35 0.00 20.63 -1.48
N CYS A 36 0.14 19.39 -1.03
CA CYS A 36 0.37 19.10 0.38
C CYS A 36 1.25 17.86 0.59
N ASN A 37 1.82 17.76 1.79
CA ASN A 37 2.30 16.50 2.31
C ASN A 37 1.14 15.76 2.96
N PHE A 38 1.16 14.43 2.89
CA PHE A 38 0.14 13.59 3.52
C PHE A 38 0.76 12.47 4.32
N GLY A 39 0.07 12.05 5.38
CA GLY A 39 0.31 10.80 6.07
C GLY A 39 -0.62 9.72 5.54
N GLN A 40 -0.19 8.47 5.62
CA GLN A 40 -0.96 7.34 5.13
C GLN A 40 -0.77 6.11 6.01
N GLU A 41 -1.85 5.37 6.19
CA GLU A 41 -1.89 4.00 6.70
C GLU A 41 -2.45 3.09 5.62
N VAL A 42 -1.84 1.91 5.45
CA VAL A 42 -2.26 0.88 4.50
C VAL A 42 -2.21 -0.48 5.17
N THR A 43 -3.23 -1.29 4.97
CA THR A 43 -3.30 -2.66 5.45
C THR A 43 -3.54 -3.62 4.30
N PHE A 44 -2.76 -4.70 4.27
CA PHE A 44 -3.01 -5.87 3.43
C PHE A 44 -3.17 -7.10 4.32
N THR A 45 -4.34 -7.75 4.26
CA THR A 45 -4.67 -8.94 5.06
C THR A 45 -5.14 -10.07 4.15
N HIS A 46 -5.30 -11.27 4.72
CA HIS A 46 -5.93 -12.42 4.05
C HIS A 46 -6.73 -13.23 5.07
N ASP A 47 -7.64 -14.05 4.57
CA ASP A 47 -8.41 -15.02 5.37
C ASP A 47 -8.15 -16.48 4.93
N GLY A 48 -7.08 -16.70 4.17
CA GLY A 48 -6.66 -18.00 3.66
C GLY A 48 -7.21 -18.36 2.28
N ARG A 49 -8.09 -17.53 1.72
CA ARG A 49 -8.52 -17.61 0.31
C ARG A 49 -7.54 -16.91 -0.62
N ASP A 50 -7.80 -17.01 -1.93
CA ASP A 50 -6.92 -16.57 -3.02
C ASP A 50 -7.04 -15.06 -3.33
N PHE A 51 -7.12 -14.22 -2.31
CA PHE A 51 -7.07 -12.76 -2.43
C PHE A 51 -6.41 -12.11 -1.20
N LEU A 52 -5.90 -10.89 -1.39
CA LEU A 52 -5.58 -9.97 -0.30
C LEU A 52 -6.71 -8.97 -0.13
N GLU A 53 -7.16 -8.76 1.09
CA GLU A 53 -7.97 -7.60 1.45
C GLU A 53 -7.05 -6.39 1.62
N TYR A 54 -7.49 -5.24 1.11
CA TYR A 54 -6.73 -3.99 1.06
C TYR A 54 -7.55 -2.86 1.64
N HIS A 55 -6.94 -2.07 2.53
CA HIS A 55 -7.48 -0.81 3.05
C HIS A 55 -6.40 0.25 3.06
N SER A 56 -6.75 1.49 2.72
CA SER A 56 -5.85 2.64 2.74
C SER A 56 -6.59 3.88 3.22
N HIS A 57 -5.98 4.61 4.16
CA HIS A 57 -6.47 5.89 4.66
C HIS A 57 -5.33 6.91 4.63
N SER A 58 -5.60 8.10 4.12
CA SER A 58 -4.63 9.19 4.07
C SER A 58 -5.21 10.50 4.62
N TRP A 59 -4.32 11.38 5.06
CA TRP A 59 -4.65 12.67 5.65
C TRP A 59 -3.59 13.72 5.34
N VAL A 60 -4.00 14.97 5.26
CA VAL A 60 -3.09 16.11 5.09
C VAL A 60 -2.26 16.31 6.35
N LEU A 61 -0.97 16.62 6.17
CA LEU A 61 -0.04 17.01 7.21
C LEU A 61 0.25 18.51 7.17
N ASP A 62 0.38 19.13 8.35
CA ASP A 62 0.95 20.48 8.45
C ASP A 62 2.50 20.45 8.40
N ALA A 63 3.13 21.62 8.55
CA ALA A 63 4.59 21.76 8.51
C ALA A 63 5.31 21.03 9.66
N ASP A 64 4.63 20.78 10.77
CA ASP A 64 5.15 20.08 11.95
C ASP A 64 4.87 18.57 11.88
N GLY A 65 4.17 18.10 10.85
CA GLY A 65 3.80 16.69 10.67
C GLY A 65 2.56 16.26 11.44
N ASN A 66 1.74 17.21 11.92
CA ASN A 66 0.48 16.87 12.58
C ASN A 66 -0.62 16.56 11.55
N LYS A 67 -1.50 15.62 11.91
CA LYS A 67 -2.71 15.30 11.13
C LYS A 67 -3.69 16.46 11.15
N VAL A 68 -4.00 17.02 9.98
CA VAL A 68 -4.91 18.17 9.81
C VAL A 68 -6.32 17.73 9.47
N ARG A 69 -6.49 16.95 8.39
CA ARG A 69 -7.79 16.50 7.88
C ARG A 69 -7.65 15.26 6.99
N PRO A 70 -8.70 14.44 6.82
CA PRO A 70 -8.70 13.36 5.83
C PRO A 70 -8.40 13.86 4.40
N LEU A 71 -7.78 13.00 3.61
CA LEU A 71 -7.47 13.22 2.19
C LEU A 71 -8.21 12.21 1.31
N GLU A 72 -7.67 10.99 1.15
CA GLU A 72 -8.29 9.91 0.37
C GLU A 72 -8.44 8.63 1.20
N SER A 73 -9.45 7.81 0.91
CA SER A 73 -9.64 6.50 1.55
C SER A 73 -10.22 5.49 0.57
N GLU A 74 -9.65 4.29 0.55
CA GLU A 74 -10.03 3.27 -0.42
C GLU A 74 -9.88 1.88 0.18
N SER A 75 -10.67 0.95 -0.34
CA SER A 75 -10.63 -0.44 0.08
C SER A 75 -10.99 -1.37 -1.07
N GLY A 76 -10.52 -2.60 -1.02
CA GLY A 76 -10.69 -3.53 -2.12
C GLY A 76 -10.01 -4.88 -1.93
N TYR A 77 -9.89 -5.61 -3.02
CA TYR A 77 -9.30 -6.94 -3.05
C TYR A 77 -8.30 -7.06 -4.19
N TRP A 78 -7.15 -7.64 -3.88
CA TRP A 78 -6.09 -7.94 -4.84
C TRP A 78 -6.00 -9.44 -5.08
N ARG A 79 -5.82 -9.82 -6.34
CA ARG A 79 -5.63 -11.22 -6.75
C ARG A 79 -4.42 -11.31 -7.68
N VAL A 80 -3.82 -12.49 -7.75
CA VAL A 80 -2.71 -12.78 -8.65
C VAL A 80 -2.86 -14.18 -9.22
N ASP A 81 -2.53 -14.34 -10.50
CA ASP A 81 -2.54 -15.64 -11.16
C ASP A 81 -1.13 -16.28 -11.25
N ALA A 82 -1.08 -17.49 -11.80
CA ALA A 82 0.17 -18.23 -11.99
C ALA A 82 1.17 -17.53 -12.93
N ASP A 83 0.69 -16.67 -13.82
CA ASP A 83 1.48 -15.88 -14.77
C ASP A 83 1.86 -14.50 -14.21
N ARG A 84 1.66 -14.29 -12.90
CA ARG A 84 1.94 -13.05 -12.17
C ARG A 84 1.12 -11.85 -12.65
N LYS A 85 -0.02 -12.07 -13.29
CA LYS A 85 -0.99 -11.02 -13.59
C LYS A 85 -1.74 -10.66 -12.33
N VAL A 86 -1.83 -9.35 -12.07
CA VAL A 86 -2.49 -8.80 -10.90
C VAL A 86 -3.81 -8.17 -11.35
N GLU A 87 -4.87 -8.46 -10.62
CA GLU A 87 -6.15 -7.77 -10.74
C GLU A 87 -6.58 -7.20 -9.40
N VAL A 88 -7.16 -6.00 -9.42
CA VAL A 88 -7.62 -5.32 -8.21
C VAL A 88 -9.00 -4.74 -8.46
N VAL A 89 -9.91 -4.98 -7.53
CA VAL A 89 -11.19 -4.28 -7.46
C VAL A 89 -11.18 -3.40 -6.22
N MET A 90 -11.51 -2.11 -6.37
CA MET A 90 -11.52 -1.20 -5.22
C MET A 90 -12.62 -0.15 -5.33
N VAL A 91 -13.00 0.38 -4.18
CA VAL A 91 -13.94 1.48 -4.01
C VAL A 91 -13.28 2.61 -3.22
N ARG A 92 -13.62 3.84 -3.58
CA ARG A 92 -13.09 5.06 -2.97
C ARG A 92 -14.19 5.79 -2.21
N GLN A 93 -13.80 6.53 -1.17
CA GLN A 93 -14.70 7.29 -0.30
C GLN A 93 -15.54 8.34 -1.04
N ASP A 94 -15.07 8.78 -2.21
CA ASP A 94 -15.70 9.82 -3.04
C ASP A 94 -16.69 9.26 -4.08
N GLY A 95 -17.05 7.97 -4.00
CA GLY A 95 -18.07 7.35 -4.84
C GLY A 95 -17.56 6.83 -6.17
N VAL A 96 -16.27 6.47 -6.25
CA VAL A 96 -15.64 5.84 -7.41
C VAL A 96 -15.45 4.35 -7.16
N VAL A 97 -15.72 3.53 -8.17
CA VAL A 97 -15.36 2.10 -8.20
C VAL A 97 -14.44 1.83 -9.38
N GLU A 98 -13.45 0.97 -9.19
CA GLU A 98 -12.37 0.76 -10.14
C GLU A 98 -12.02 -0.72 -10.29
N VAL A 99 -11.69 -1.10 -11.52
CA VAL A 99 -11.04 -2.38 -11.84
C VAL A 99 -9.67 -2.09 -12.43
N TRP A 100 -8.65 -2.73 -11.88
CA TRP A 100 -7.25 -2.54 -12.26
C TRP A 100 -6.65 -3.87 -12.74
N TYR A 101 -5.80 -3.79 -13.76
CA TYR A 101 -5.00 -4.90 -14.24
C TYR A 101 -3.53 -4.53 -14.30
N GLY A 102 -2.67 -5.53 -14.15
CA GLY A 102 -1.23 -5.32 -14.21
C GLY A 102 -0.44 -6.59 -14.04
N GLU A 103 0.83 -6.45 -13.64
CA GLU A 103 1.71 -7.59 -13.43
C GLU A 103 2.78 -7.33 -12.37
N LEU A 104 3.16 -8.40 -11.67
CA LEU A 104 4.33 -8.42 -10.79
C LEU A 104 5.59 -8.71 -11.63
N ALA A 105 6.57 -7.81 -11.52
CA ALA A 105 7.84 -7.94 -12.22
C ALA A 105 8.57 -9.25 -11.87
N ALA A 106 9.23 -9.86 -12.87
CA ALA A 106 9.84 -11.19 -12.71
C ALA A 106 10.96 -11.26 -11.65
N LYS A 107 11.79 -10.22 -11.53
CA LYS A 107 13.04 -10.23 -10.74
C LYS A 107 13.09 -9.24 -9.58
N LYS A 108 11.99 -8.53 -9.32
CA LYS A 108 11.92 -7.52 -8.26
C LYS A 108 10.50 -7.46 -7.70
N PRO A 109 10.34 -7.16 -6.41
CA PRO A 109 9.03 -6.98 -5.78
C PRO A 109 8.44 -5.62 -6.20
N GLN A 110 8.04 -5.54 -7.48
CA GLN A 110 7.48 -4.35 -8.11
C GLN A 110 6.21 -4.74 -8.86
N ILE A 111 5.13 -4.00 -8.66
CA ILE A 111 3.84 -4.21 -9.32
C ILE A 111 3.45 -2.93 -10.04
N ASP A 112 3.15 -3.05 -11.32
CA ASP A 112 2.56 -1.98 -12.12
C ASP A 112 1.12 -2.37 -12.47
N ILE A 113 0.15 -1.52 -12.14
CA ILE A 113 -1.28 -1.70 -12.48
C ILE A 113 -1.84 -0.44 -13.15
N VAL A 114 -2.83 -0.62 -14.03
CA VAL A 114 -3.57 0.44 -14.71
C VAL A 114 -5.07 0.16 -14.62
N THR A 115 -5.89 1.20 -14.51
CA THR A 115 -7.35 1.06 -14.55
C THR A 115 -7.81 0.56 -15.92
N ASP A 116 -8.66 -0.45 -15.94
CA ASP A 116 -9.40 -0.90 -17.12
C ASP A 116 -10.85 -0.40 -17.11
N ALA A 117 -11.45 -0.31 -15.92
CA ALA A 117 -12.77 0.27 -15.74
C ALA A 117 -12.79 1.24 -14.57
N VAL A 118 -13.46 2.38 -14.78
CA VAL A 118 -13.79 3.36 -13.76
C VAL A 118 -15.28 3.68 -13.88
N ALA A 119 -16.02 3.52 -12.80
CA ALA A 119 -17.39 4.01 -12.70
C ALA A 119 -17.54 4.93 -11.49
N ARG A 120 -18.38 5.95 -11.63
CA ARG A 120 -18.52 7.03 -10.66
C ARG A 120 -19.99 7.29 -10.35
N THR A 121 -20.29 7.61 -9.10
CA THR A 121 -21.60 8.16 -8.77
C THR A 121 -21.75 9.57 -9.34
N ALA A 122 -22.99 10.05 -9.47
CA ALA A 122 -23.27 11.38 -10.03
C ALA A 122 -22.64 12.53 -9.23
N ALA A 123 -22.38 12.32 -7.93
CA ALA A 123 -21.79 13.33 -7.05
C ALA A 123 -20.25 13.32 -7.03
N SER A 124 -19.62 12.29 -7.61
CA SER A 124 -18.17 12.13 -7.60
C SER A 124 -17.48 13.15 -8.50
N GLY A 125 -16.31 13.63 -8.07
CA GLY A 125 -15.43 14.47 -8.89
C GLY A 125 -14.97 13.79 -10.18
N PRO A 126 -14.46 14.56 -11.17
CA PRO A 126 -14.01 14.01 -12.43
C PRO A 126 -12.81 13.09 -12.24
N TYR A 127 -12.91 11.89 -12.77
CA TYR A 127 -11.84 10.90 -12.78
C TYR A 127 -12.13 9.86 -13.88
N THR A 128 -11.12 9.55 -14.69
CA THR A 128 -11.29 8.71 -15.90
C THR A 128 -10.31 7.55 -15.96
N GLY A 129 -9.28 7.54 -15.11
CA GLY A 129 -8.32 6.44 -15.08
C GLY A 129 -7.09 6.76 -14.25
N GLY A 130 -6.31 5.73 -13.96
CA GLY A 130 -5.10 5.85 -13.18
C GLY A 130 -4.10 4.75 -13.48
N LYS A 131 -2.87 4.98 -13.03
CA LYS A 131 -1.79 3.99 -13.04
C LYS A 131 -1.13 3.99 -11.67
N ARG A 132 -0.75 2.83 -11.16
CA ARG A 132 0.00 2.72 -9.91
C ARG A 132 1.23 1.85 -10.11
N LEU A 133 2.32 2.29 -9.49
CA LEU A 133 3.55 1.55 -9.37
C LEU A 133 3.82 1.34 -7.89
N TYR A 134 3.94 0.09 -7.45
CA TYR A 134 4.35 -0.30 -6.10
C TYR A 134 5.73 -0.95 -6.15
N GLY A 135 6.57 -0.69 -5.16
CA GLY A 135 7.90 -1.27 -5.05
C GLY A 135 8.32 -1.49 -3.60
N TYR A 136 8.83 -2.69 -3.29
CA TYR A 136 9.41 -3.00 -1.99
C TYR A 136 10.93 -2.84 -2.03
N VAL A 137 11.44 -1.86 -1.27
CA VAL A 137 12.86 -1.47 -1.30
C VAL A 137 13.34 -1.24 0.13
N HIS A 138 14.47 -1.85 0.50
CA HIS A 138 15.05 -1.74 1.85
C HIS A 138 14.06 -2.04 2.99
N SER A 139 13.13 -2.96 2.78
CA SER A 139 12.04 -3.31 3.71
C SER A 139 10.93 -2.28 3.88
N ASP A 140 10.93 -1.25 3.05
CA ASP A 140 9.87 -0.25 2.99
C ASP A 140 9.02 -0.44 1.72
N LEU A 141 7.74 -0.07 1.79
CA LEU A 141 6.83 -0.05 0.66
C LEU A 141 6.78 1.36 0.09
N MET A 142 7.12 1.51 -1.19
CA MET A 142 7.01 2.77 -1.91
C MET A 142 5.99 2.64 -3.02
N TRP A 143 5.25 3.72 -3.30
CA TRP A 143 4.33 3.74 -4.43
C TRP A 143 4.22 5.10 -5.10
N VAL A 144 3.86 5.09 -6.37
CA VAL A 144 3.49 6.26 -7.17
C VAL A 144 2.14 6.00 -7.79
N GLY A 145 1.22 6.95 -7.61
CA GLY A 145 -0.10 6.99 -8.22
C GLY A 145 -0.16 8.08 -9.26
N GLU A 146 -0.68 7.73 -10.42
CA GLU A 146 -1.00 8.62 -11.51
C GLU A 146 -2.51 8.69 -11.68
N LYS A 147 -3.00 9.88 -12.03
CA LYS A 147 -4.43 10.18 -12.14
C LYS A 147 -4.70 10.90 -13.45
N GLN A 148 -5.80 10.53 -14.10
CA GLN A 148 -6.34 11.18 -15.28
C GLN A 148 -7.76 11.67 -15.00
N THR A 149 -8.09 12.83 -15.56
CA THR A 149 -9.45 13.39 -15.60
C THR A 149 -9.78 13.77 -17.04
N PRO A 150 -11.02 14.19 -17.36
CA PRO A 150 -11.35 14.67 -18.70
C PRO A 150 -10.46 15.84 -19.17
N ASP A 151 -9.99 16.68 -18.23
CA ASP A 151 -9.26 17.91 -18.54
C ASP A 151 -7.74 17.81 -18.28
N VAL A 152 -7.29 16.73 -17.65
CA VAL A 152 -5.89 16.54 -17.25
C VAL A 152 -5.42 15.15 -17.70
N GLU A 153 -4.42 15.12 -18.58
CA GLU A 153 -3.76 13.89 -19.01
C GLU A 153 -3.17 13.10 -17.83
N LEU A 154 -3.01 11.79 -18.02
CA LEU A 154 -2.46 10.90 -16.99
C LEU A 154 -1.09 11.41 -16.53
N ARG A 155 -0.97 11.67 -15.23
CA ARG A 155 0.26 12.18 -14.62
C ARG A 155 0.35 11.78 -13.15
N PRO A 156 1.57 11.74 -12.58
CA PRO A 156 1.75 11.57 -11.14
C PRO A 156 0.95 12.61 -10.35
N TYR A 157 0.25 12.15 -9.33
CA TYR A 157 -0.48 13.02 -8.39
C TYR A 157 -0.21 12.71 -6.93
N MET A 158 0.15 11.47 -6.61
CA MET A 158 0.58 11.07 -5.27
C MET A 158 1.77 10.12 -5.33
N SER A 159 2.66 10.23 -4.37
CA SER A 159 3.65 9.19 -4.08
C SER A 159 3.91 9.12 -2.59
N ALA A 160 4.19 7.92 -2.08
CA ALA A 160 4.47 7.73 -0.65
C ALA A 160 5.60 6.73 -0.41
N HIS A 161 6.19 6.88 0.77
CA HIS A 161 7.18 5.96 1.33
C HIS A 161 6.66 5.51 2.69
N LEU A 162 6.37 4.21 2.81
CA LEU A 162 5.72 3.60 3.96
C LEU A 162 6.66 2.58 4.62
N LYS A 163 6.68 2.61 5.94
CA LYS A 163 7.39 1.64 6.77
C LYS A 163 6.40 0.60 7.27
N LYS A 164 6.88 -0.64 7.42
CA LYS A 164 6.14 -1.70 8.10
C LYS A 164 5.88 -1.26 9.55
N VAL A 165 4.64 -1.34 9.98
CA VAL A 165 4.28 -1.09 11.40
C VAL A 165 4.67 -2.32 12.21
N VAL A 166 5.30 -2.08 13.36
CA VAL A 166 5.62 -3.14 14.33
C VAL A 166 4.40 -3.36 15.22
N THR A 167 3.88 -4.58 15.25
CA THR A 167 2.73 -4.92 16.10
C THR A 167 3.17 -5.42 17.49
N PRO A 168 2.29 -5.41 18.50
CA PRO A 168 2.57 -6.05 19.78
C PRO A 168 2.94 -7.53 19.67
N GLU A 169 2.33 -8.27 18.74
CA GLU A 169 2.66 -9.68 18.46
C GLU A 169 4.06 -9.83 17.88
N ASP A 170 4.49 -8.89 17.02
CA ASP A 170 5.87 -8.86 16.53
C ASP A 170 6.86 -8.72 17.70
N VAL A 171 6.56 -7.79 18.63
CA VAL A 171 7.37 -7.57 19.83
C VAL A 171 7.40 -8.81 20.72
N GLU A 172 6.26 -9.45 20.96
CA GLU A 172 6.18 -10.67 21.76
C GLU A 172 7.00 -11.81 21.14
N ARG A 173 6.88 -12.00 19.82
CA ARG A 173 7.65 -12.99 19.07
C ARG A 173 9.15 -12.71 19.17
N TRP A 174 9.57 -11.47 18.98
CA TRP A 174 10.99 -11.09 19.09
C TRP A 174 11.51 -11.29 20.50
N ALA A 175 10.73 -10.92 21.53
CA ALA A 175 11.10 -11.14 22.93
C ALA A 175 11.32 -12.63 23.24
N LYS A 176 10.47 -13.53 22.73
CA LYS A 176 10.64 -14.99 22.88
C LYS A 176 11.85 -15.56 22.13
N ALA A 177 12.32 -14.86 21.10
CA ALA A 177 13.48 -15.28 20.30
C ALA A 177 14.81 -14.75 20.85
N LEU A 178 14.79 -13.92 21.90
CA LEU A 178 16.00 -13.44 22.55
C LEU A 178 16.71 -14.62 23.28
N PRO A 179 18.05 -14.71 23.20
CA PRO A 179 18.80 -15.71 23.97
C PRO A 179 18.60 -15.55 25.47
N ASP A 180 18.46 -16.67 26.20
CA ASP A 180 18.31 -16.69 27.67
C ASP A 180 19.54 -16.11 28.41
N ASP A 181 20.71 -16.11 27.77
CA ASP A 181 22.00 -15.69 28.32
C ASP A 181 22.51 -14.36 27.74
N MET A 182 21.59 -13.49 27.29
CA MET A 182 21.98 -12.22 26.68
C MET A 182 22.92 -11.42 27.60
N PRO A 183 24.14 -11.06 27.14
CA PRO A 183 25.06 -10.27 27.93
C PRO A 183 24.41 -8.95 28.36
N ASP A 184 24.45 -8.67 29.67
CA ASP A 184 23.89 -7.45 30.29
C ASP A 184 24.71 -6.17 29.94
N ASP A 185 25.63 -6.27 28.97
CA ASP A 185 26.46 -5.16 28.51
C ASP A 185 25.80 -4.30 27.42
N GLY A 186 24.64 -4.74 26.91
CA GLY A 186 23.90 -4.06 25.84
C GLY A 186 24.61 -4.07 24.47
N ILE A 187 25.83 -4.59 24.38
CA ILE A 187 26.62 -4.69 23.14
C ILE A 187 26.11 -5.83 22.27
N ALA A 188 25.43 -6.82 22.87
CA ALA A 188 24.84 -7.97 22.18
C ALA A 188 23.87 -7.58 21.04
N PHE A 189 23.23 -6.41 21.09
CA PHE A 189 22.35 -5.92 20.03
C PHE A 189 23.08 -5.35 18.79
N PHE A 190 24.39 -5.10 18.89
CA PHE A 190 25.20 -4.47 17.84
C PHE A 190 26.20 -5.42 17.15
N LYS A 191 26.27 -6.69 17.60
CA LYS A 191 27.10 -7.75 16.98
C LYS A 191 26.25 -8.61 16.07
#